data_AF-A0A382SVI4-F1
#
_entry.id   AF-A0A382SVI4-F1
#
_cell.length_a   1.000
_cell.length_b   1.000
_cell.length_c   1.000
_cell.angle_alpha   90.00
_cell.angle_beta   90.00
_cell.angle_gamma   90.00
#
_symmetry.space_group_name_H-M   'P 1'
#
loop_
_entity.id
_entity.type
_entity.pdbx_description
1 polymer ?
#
loop_
_entity_poly.entity_id
_entity_poly.type
_entity_poly.pdbx_seq_one_letter_code
_entity_poly.pdbx_strand_id
1 'polypeptide(L)'
;GDIQLTLTQKLQISGAIIVTTPQDIALADVRKGGDMFRKVNTPVLGVIENMSGFAIEGEIKTESVSNLTINGQTVPVDDLGNFSLNINLFKTGGGKKESERLGVPLLGKIPISSDIMASTDEGIPIAQKDPTSAIGQIYHSIAKEILALTK
;
A
#
# COMPACT_ATOMS: atom_id res chain seq x y z
N GLY A 1 -14.52 -10.24 -15.03
CA GLY A 1 -15.87 -10.25 -14.41
C GLY A 1 -16.27 -11.64 -13.94
N ASP A 2 -16.35 -12.61 -14.86
CA ASP A 2 -16.95 -13.94 -14.57
C ASP A 2 -16.17 -14.86 -13.63
N ILE A 3 -14.83 -14.76 -13.58
CA ILE A 3 -14.02 -15.59 -12.67
C ILE A 3 -14.37 -15.30 -11.20
N GLN A 4 -14.53 -14.02 -10.86
CA GLN A 4 -14.86 -13.62 -9.49
C GLN A 4 -16.27 -14.08 -9.11
N LEU A 5 -17.25 -13.95 -10.02
CA LEU A 5 -18.63 -14.39 -9.80
C LEU A 5 -18.72 -15.91 -9.61
N THR A 6 -18.04 -16.68 -10.46
CA THR A 6 -18.03 -18.15 -10.40
C THR A 6 -17.39 -18.66 -9.11
N LEU A 7 -16.31 -18.03 -8.65
CA LEU A 7 -15.63 -18.42 -7.41
C LEU A 7 -16.50 -18.11 -6.17
N THR A 8 -17.12 -16.92 -6.13
CA THR A 8 -18.01 -16.52 -5.03
C THR A 8 -19.29 -17.36 -4.93
N GLN A 9 -19.77 -17.91 -6.05
CA GLN A 9 -20.96 -18.77 -6.07
C GLN A 9 -20.66 -20.23 -5.68
N LYS A 10 -19.42 -20.69 -5.92
CA LYS A 10 -19.00 -22.07 -5.59
C LYS A 10 -18.37 -22.21 -4.20
N LEU A 11 -17.85 -21.12 -3.63
CA LEU A 11 -17.19 -21.09 -2.33
C LEU A 11 -17.86 -20.04 -1.44
N GLN A 12 -18.20 -20.41 -0.21
CA GLN A 12 -18.62 -19.43 0.81
C GLN A 12 -17.40 -18.61 1.22
N ILE A 13 -17.26 -17.41 0.64
CA ILE A 13 -16.16 -16.50 0.95
C ILE A 13 -16.51 -15.73 2.24
N SER A 14 -15.70 -15.93 3.29
CA SER A 14 -15.89 -15.26 4.59
C SER A 14 -15.68 -13.74 4.53
N GLY A 15 -14.92 -13.26 3.53
CA GLY A 15 -14.75 -11.85 3.24
C GLY A 15 -13.73 -11.59 2.15
N ALA A 16 -13.70 -10.35 1.66
CA ALA A 16 -12.82 -9.89 0.61
C ALA A 16 -11.98 -8.68 1.08
N ILE A 17 -10.72 -8.64 0.66
CA ILE A 17 -9.86 -7.46 0.76
C ILE A 17 -9.70 -6.88 -0.63
N ILE A 18 -9.92 -5.57 -0.75
CA ILE A 18 -9.72 -4.86 -2.00
C ILE A 18 -8.31 -4.26 -1.99
N VAL A 19 -7.52 -4.57 -3.02
CA VAL A 19 -6.24 -3.91 -3.28
C VAL A 19 -6.42 -2.99 -4.47
N THR A 20 -6.06 -1.73 -4.32
CA THR A 20 -6.10 -0.73 -5.40
C THR A 20 -4.80 0.05 -5.46
N THR A 21 -4.68 0.93 -6.44
CA THR A 21 -3.57 1.87 -6.56
C THR A 21 -4.15 3.30 -6.68
N PRO A 22 -3.38 4.35 -6.40
CA PRO A 22 -3.94 5.71 -6.30
C PRO A 22 -4.54 6.30 -7.59
N GLN A 23 -4.34 5.66 -8.74
CA GLN A 23 -4.74 6.15 -10.05
C GLN A 23 -6.24 5.92 -10.31
N ASP A 24 -6.88 6.89 -10.96
CA ASP A 24 -8.34 6.88 -11.21
C ASP A 24 -8.81 5.67 -12.03
N ILE A 25 -7.97 5.13 -12.92
CA ILE A 25 -8.30 3.94 -13.74
C ILE A 25 -8.44 2.70 -12.85
N ALA A 26 -7.51 2.48 -11.90
CA ALA A 26 -7.58 1.35 -10.99
C ALA A 26 -8.82 1.42 -10.08
N LEU A 27 -9.23 2.63 -9.69
CA LEU A 27 -10.45 2.84 -8.91
C LEU A 27 -11.72 2.50 -9.69
N ALA A 28 -11.75 2.77 -10.99
CA ALA A 28 -12.91 2.45 -11.83
C ALA A 28 -13.19 0.94 -11.86
N ASP A 29 -12.13 0.11 -11.89
CA ASP A 29 -12.26 -1.35 -11.87
C ASP A 29 -12.58 -1.89 -10.48
N VAL A 30 -11.94 -1.33 -9.45
CA VAL A 30 -12.21 -1.70 -8.06
C VAL A 30 -13.65 -1.41 -7.65
N ARG A 31 -14.24 -0.31 -8.14
CA ARG A 31 -15.66 -0.01 -7.89
C ARG A 31 -16.59 -1.13 -8.34
N LYS A 32 -16.36 -1.64 -9.56
CA LYS A 32 -17.12 -2.77 -10.11
C LYS A 32 -16.92 -4.04 -9.27
N GLY A 33 -15.69 -4.29 -8.81
CA GLY A 33 -15.37 -5.41 -7.93
C GLY A 33 -16.08 -5.33 -6.58
N GLY A 34 -16.03 -4.16 -5.92
CA GLY A 34 -16.73 -3.92 -4.65
C GLY A 34 -18.24 -4.07 -4.77
N ASP A 35 -18.84 -3.56 -5.85
CA ASP A 35 -20.28 -3.70 -6.11
C ASP A 35 -20.67 -5.17 -6.41
N MET A 36 -19.78 -5.93 -7.06
CA MET A 36 -19.96 -7.37 -7.30
C MET A 36 -19.98 -8.15 -5.99
N PHE A 37 -19.03 -7.91 -5.07
CA PHE A 37 -19.00 -8.58 -3.76
C PHE A 37 -20.29 -8.36 -2.95
N ARG A 38 -20.86 -7.14 -3.01
CA ARG A 38 -22.15 -6.84 -2.40
C ARG A 38 -23.30 -7.68 -3.00
N LYS A 39 -23.31 -7.89 -4.32
CA LYS A 39 -24.35 -8.69 -5.01
C LYS A 39 -24.27 -10.18 -4.68
N VAL A 40 -23.08 -10.69 -4.37
CA VAL A 40 -22.85 -12.10 -4.01
C VAL A 40 -22.76 -12.33 -2.51
N ASN A 41 -23.23 -11.37 -1.69
CA ASN A 41 -23.24 -11.43 -0.22
C ASN A 41 -21.87 -11.73 0.41
N THR A 42 -20.79 -11.30 -0.21
CA THR A 42 -19.43 -11.42 0.36
C THR A 42 -19.05 -10.09 1.02
N PRO A 43 -18.73 -10.06 2.32
CA PRO A 43 -18.39 -8.81 3.00
C PRO A 43 -17.00 -8.34 2.56
N VAL A 44 -16.89 -7.07 2.16
CA VAL A 44 -15.58 -6.44 1.98
C VAL A 44 -15.10 -6.00 3.36
N LEU A 45 -13.94 -6.49 3.80
CA LEU A 45 -13.42 -6.20 5.14
C LEU A 45 -12.60 -4.91 5.18
N GLY A 46 -11.97 -4.54 4.07
CA GLY A 46 -11.17 -3.32 3.99
C GLY A 46 -10.51 -3.12 2.64
N VAL A 47 -9.86 -1.96 2.49
CA VAL A 47 -9.14 -1.54 1.29
C VAL A 47 -7.65 -1.36 1.63
N ILE A 48 -6.76 -1.79 0.74
CA ILE A 48 -5.32 -1.52 0.77
C ILE A 48 -4.97 -0.68 -0.45
N GLU A 49 -4.23 0.41 -0.25
CA GLU A 49 -3.69 1.23 -1.34
C GLU A 49 -2.22 0.83 -1.61
N ASN A 50 -1.99 0.06 -2.67
CA ASN A 50 -0.66 -0.31 -3.13
C ASN A 50 -0.05 0.81 -3.99
N MET A 51 1.27 0.80 -4.17
CA MET A 51 2.03 1.80 -4.95
C MET A 51 1.79 3.26 -4.47
N SER A 52 1.67 3.46 -3.16
CA SER A 52 1.38 4.75 -2.54
C SER A 52 2.67 5.45 -2.11
N GLY A 53 3.23 6.26 -3.02
CA GLY A 53 4.45 7.02 -2.79
C GLY A 53 5.74 6.22 -2.99
N PHE A 54 6.86 6.92 -2.85
CA PHE A 54 8.21 6.40 -3.00
C PHE A 54 9.16 7.17 -2.08
N ALA A 55 9.88 6.45 -1.22
CA ALA A 55 10.88 7.02 -0.34
C ALA A 55 12.25 6.98 -1.05
N ILE A 56 12.92 8.13 -1.09
CA ILE A 56 14.30 8.26 -1.55
C ILE A 56 15.15 8.55 -0.32
N GLU A 57 16.11 7.69 -0.06
CA GLU A 57 17.08 7.87 1.01
C GLU A 57 18.46 8.01 0.41
N GLY A 58 19.29 8.84 1.04
CA GLY A 58 20.65 9.08 0.59
C GLY A 58 21.51 9.74 1.66
N GLU A 59 22.80 9.82 1.37
CA GLU A 59 23.82 10.38 2.25
C GLU A 59 24.65 11.41 1.46
N ILE A 60 24.99 12.52 2.11
CA ILE A 60 25.85 13.57 1.58
C ILE A 60 27.22 13.50 2.24
N LYS A 61 28.25 13.14 1.47
CA LYS A 61 29.64 13.01 1.96
C LYS A 61 30.40 14.32 1.81
N THR A 62 30.09 15.31 2.65
CA THR A 62 30.84 16.58 2.72
C THR A 62 30.88 17.09 4.16
N GLU A 63 31.86 17.93 4.48
CA GLU A 63 32.12 18.32 5.87
C GLU A 63 31.10 19.25 6.52
N SER A 64 30.06 19.73 5.80
CA SER A 64 28.90 20.41 6.39
C SER A 64 27.85 20.73 5.33
N VAL A 65 26.67 20.10 5.39
CA VAL A 65 25.49 20.53 4.60
C VAL A 65 24.34 20.82 5.54
N SER A 66 23.93 22.09 5.61
CA SER A 66 22.80 22.49 6.44
C SER A 66 21.45 22.22 5.78
N ASN A 67 21.37 22.26 4.44
CA ASN A 67 20.13 22.10 3.68
C ASN A 67 20.40 21.48 2.30
N LEU A 68 19.68 20.41 1.95
CA LEU A 68 19.61 19.88 0.58
C LEU A 68 18.35 20.43 -0.10
N THR A 69 18.41 20.75 -1.39
CA THR A 69 17.20 21.11 -2.15
C THR A 69 17.00 20.15 -3.32
N ILE A 70 15.85 19.49 -3.36
CA ILE A 70 15.46 18.59 -4.45
C ILE A 70 14.17 19.14 -5.07
N ASN A 71 14.17 19.42 -6.38
CA ASN A 71 13.03 19.97 -7.11
C ASN A 71 12.42 21.23 -6.45
N GLY A 72 13.26 22.09 -5.86
CA GLY A 72 12.83 23.31 -5.17
C GLY A 72 12.27 23.09 -3.76
N GLN A 73 12.28 21.87 -3.24
CA GLN A 73 11.91 21.56 -1.85
C GLN A 73 13.16 21.37 -0.99
N THR A 74 13.20 22.05 0.15
CA THR A 74 14.25 21.83 1.15
C THR A 74 14.03 20.49 1.84
N VAL A 75 15.03 19.62 1.76
CA VAL A 75 15.06 18.31 2.40
C VAL A 75 16.00 18.40 3.61
N PRO A 76 15.51 18.08 4.82
CA PRO A 76 16.35 18.09 6.01
C PRO A 76 17.43 17.02 5.88
N VAL A 77 18.63 17.39 6.33
CA VAL A 77 19.80 16.50 6.40
C VAL A 77 20.17 16.39 7.87
N ASP A 78 20.39 15.18 8.37
CA ASP A 78 20.84 14.96 9.75
C ASP A 78 22.33 15.29 9.94
N ASP A 79 22.81 15.27 11.18
CA ASP A 79 24.20 15.58 11.52
C ASP A 79 25.22 14.58 10.91
N LEU A 80 24.73 13.42 10.43
CA LEU A 80 25.53 12.39 9.77
C LEU A 80 25.47 12.53 8.23
N GLY A 81 24.76 13.51 7.70
CA GLY A 81 24.62 13.73 6.26
C GLY A 81 23.50 12.91 5.61
N ASN A 82 22.68 12.17 6.36
CA ASN A 82 21.59 11.38 5.79
C ASN A 82 20.35 12.25 5.54
N PHE A 83 19.62 11.92 4.48
CA PHE A 83 18.33 12.53 4.17
C PHE A 83 17.32 11.47 3.72
N SER A 84 16.04 11.78 3.93
CA SER A 84 14.93 10.99 3.40
C SER A 84 13.89 11.93 2.79
N LEU A 85 13.49 11.63 1.55
CA LEU A 85 12.49 12.38 0.80
C LEU A 85 11.37 11.44 0.35
N ASN A 86 10.15 11.74 0.76
CA ASN A 86 8.97 11.01 0.32
C ASN A 86 8.31 11.72 -0.86
N ILE A 87 8.23 11.05 -2.01
CA ILE A 87 7.65 11.58 -3.24
C ILE A 87 6.36 10.82 -3.55
N ASN A 88 5.31 11.56 -3.89
CA ASN A 88 4.10 10.99 -4.49
C ASN A 88 4.33 10.81 -6.00
N LEU A 89 4.63 9.58 -6.44
CA LEU A 89 4.79 9.27 -7.87
C LEU A 89 3.48 9.39 -8.66
N PHE A 90 2.34 9.28 -7.97
CA PHE A 90 1.00 9.36 -8.56
C PHE A 90 0.12 10.33 -7.75
N LYS A 91 -1.12 10.53 -8.23
CA LYS A 91 -2.18 11.12 -7.40
C LYS A 91 -2.29 10.36 -6.07
N THR A 92 -2.89 10.95 -5.05
CA THR A 92 -3.02 10.32 -3.73
C THR A 92 -4.48 10.13 -3.34
N GLY A 93 -4.73 9.16 -2.45
CA GLY A 93 -6.02 8.99 -1.78
C GLY A 93 -7.07 8.23 -2.58
N GLY A 94 -6.68 7.51 -3.64
CA GLY A 94 -7.59 6.64 -4.38
C GLY A 94 -8.19 5.56 -3.50
N GLY A 95 -7.34 4.83 -2.76
CA GLY A 95 -7.79 3.79 -1.83
C GLY A 95 -8.64 4.34 -0.69
N LYS A 96 -8.31 5.54 -0.20
CA LYS A 96 -9.12 6.22 0.84
C LYS A 96 -10.54 6.55 0.34
N LYS A 97 -10.66 7.11 -0.87
CA LYS A 97 -11.98 7.39 -1.46
C LYS A 97 -12.82 6.13 -1.61
N GLU A 98 -12.18 5.02 -1.97
CA GLU A 98 -12.90 3.75 -2.13
C GLU A 98 -13.28 3.12 -0.79
N SER A 99 -12.42 3.21 0.22
CA SER A 99 -12.73 2.74 1.57
C SER A 99 -13.94 3.50 2.15
N GLU A 100 -13.96 4.83 1.97
CA GLU A 100 -15.08 5.69 2.35
C GLU A 100 -16.36 5.33 1.58
N ARG A 101 -16.28 5.11 0.26
CA ARG A 101 -17.43 4.72 -0.58
C ARG A 101 -18.06 3.40 -0.13
N LEU A 102 -17.22 2.43 0.24
CA LEU A 102 -17.65 1.10 0.66
C LEU A 102 -18.06 1.04 2.13
N GLY A 103 -17.69 2.04 2.93
CA GLY A 103 -17.93 2.07 4.37
C GLY A 103 -17.04 1.10 5.15
N VAL A 104 -15.81 0.89 4.68
CA VAL A 104 -14.84 -0.08 5.23
C VAL A 104 -13.51 0.63 5.55
N PRO A 105 -12.68 0.09 6.46
CA PRO A 105 -11.39 0.71 6.78
C PRO A 105 -10.41 0.69 5.61
N LEU A 106 -9.55 1.71 5.57
CA LEU A 106 -8.30 1.67 4.80
C LEU A 106 -7.25 0.97 5.69
N LEU A 107 -6.92 -0.27 5.34
CA LEU A 107 -6.06 -1.16 6.14
C LEU A 107 -4.59 -0.80 6.09
N GLY A 108 -4.18 -0.06 5.06
CA GLY A 108 -2.80 0.33 4.90
C GLY A 108 -2.48 0.91 3.53
N LYS A 109 -1.28 1.48 3.46
CA LYS A 109 -0.67 2.02 2.24
C LYS A 109 0.69 1.39 2.05
N ILE A 110 0.92 0.80 0.88
CA ILE A 110 2.19 0.14 0.56
C ILE A 110 2.91 1.01 -0.45
N PRO A 111 4.10 1.56 -0.13
CA PRO A 111 4.87 2.37 -1.07
C PRO A 111 5.51 1.51 -2.16
N ILE A 112 5.94 2.16 -3.24
CA ILE A 112 6.87 1.55 -4.18
C ILE A 112 8.22 1.39 -3.48
N SER A 113 8.84 0.22 -3.60
CA SER A 113 10.17 -0.02 -3.05
C SER A 113 10.92 -1.09 -3.86
N SER A 114 12.22 -0.85 -4.04
CA SER A 114 13.16 -1.83 -4.58
C SER A 114 13.27 -3.09 -3.71
N ASP A 115 13.09 -2.97 -2.40
CA ASP A 115 13.22 -4.11 -1.49
C ASP A 115 12.05 -5.08 -1.65
N ILE A 116 10.84 -4.55 -1.87
CA ILE A 116 9.66 -5.37 -2.21
C ILE A 116 9.95 -6.14 -3.50
N MET A 117 10.44 -5.46 -4.53
CA MET A 117 10.77 -6.06 -5.83
C MET A 117 11.85 -7.15 -5.67
N ALA A 118 13.00 -6.83 -5.07
CA ALA A 118 14.09 -7.77 -4.87
C ALA A 118 13.66 -8.99 -4.05
N SER A 119 12.91 -8.78 -2.96
CA SER A 119 12.36 -9.87 -2.15
C SER A 119 11.39 -10.77 -2.94
N THR A 120 10.63 -10.19 -3.87
CA THR A 120 9.70 -10.93 -4.74
C THR A 120 10.46 -11.78 -5.76
N ASP A 121 11.48 -11.21 -6.40
CA ASP A 121 12.33 -11.92 -7.38
C ASP A 121 13.11 -13.08 -6.72
N GLU A 122 13.53 -12.90 -5.47
CA GLU A 122 14.17 -13.93 -4.66
C GLU A 122 13.19 -15.00 -4.13
N GLY A 123 11.89 -14.76 -4.21
CA GLY A 123 10.85 -15.67 -3.70
C GLY A 123 10.70 -15.68 -2.17
N ILE A 124 11.27 -14.72 -1.46
CA ILE A 124 11.13 -14.57 0.00
C ILE A 124 10.47 -13.22 0.30
N PRO A 125 9.18 -13.17 0.67
CA PRO A 125 8.47 -11.92 0.89
C PRO A 125 9.16 -11.00 1.90
N ILE A 126 9.16 -9.69 1.65
CA ILE A 126 9.80 -8.69 2.53
C ILE A 126 9.37 -8.80 4.00
N ALA A 127 8.11 -9.13 4.28
CA ALA A 127 7.59 -9.30 5.62
C ALA A 127 8.26 -10.46 6.41
N GLN A 128 8.88 -11.41 5.70
CA GLN A 128 9.68 -12.50 6.25
C GLN A 128 11.19 -12.22 6.14
N LYS A 129 11.65 -11.68 5.00
CA LYS A 129 13.08 -11.40 4.75
C LYS A 129 13.63 -10.36 5.72
N ASP A 130 12.88 -9.29 5.94
CA ASP A 130 13.21 -8.23 6.90
C ASP A 130 11.93 -7.75 7.62
N PRO A 131 11.48 -8.47 8.66
CA PRO A 131 10.26 -8.14 9.40
C PRO A 131 10.39 -6.82 10.19
N THR A 132 11.62 -6.35 10.42
CA THR A 132 11.90 -5.14 11.19
C THR A 132 11.98 -3.89 10.33
N SER A 133 12.20 -4.01 9.02
CA SER A 133 12.15 -2.91 8.07
C SER A 133 10.82 -2.14 8.14
N ALA A 134 10.85 -0.86 7.77
CA ALA A 134 9.64 -0.03 7.69
C ALA A 134 8.55 -0.69 6.81
N ILE A 135 8.96 -1.34 5.72
CA ILE A 135 8.06 -2.03 4.79
C ILE A 135 7.53 -3.33 5.40
N GLY A 136 8.39 -4.14 6.01
CA GLY A 136 7.98 -5.36 6.71
C GLY A 136 6.92 -5.06 7.78
N GLN A 137 7.12 -3.99 8.54
CA GLN A 137 6.16 -3.52 9.54
C GLN A 137 4.82 -3.09 8.95
N ILE A 138 4.78 -2.49 7.74
CA ILE A 138 3.51 -2.16 7.05
C ILE A 138 2.68 -3.43 6.81
N TYR A 139 3.29 -4.49 6.26
CA TYR A 139 2.60 -5.76 6.03
C TYR A 139 2.12 -6.41 7.33
N HIS A 140 2.95 -6.39 8.39
CA HIS A 140 2.55 -6.88 9.71
C HIS A 140 1.40 -6.07 10.32
N SER A 141 1.38 -4.75 10.13
CA SER A 141 0.28 -3.89 10.58
C SER A 141 -1.02 -4.23 9.85
N ILE A 142 -0.99 -4.33 8.52
CA ILE A 142 -2.14 -4.73 7.71
C ILE A 142 -2.67 -6.10 8.16
N ALA A 143 -1.78 -7.07 8.37
CA ALA A 143 -2.16 -8.40 8.83
C ALA A 143 -2.84 -8.36 10.22
N LYS A 144 -2.33 -7.54 11.14
CA LYS A 144 -2.96 -7.34 12.47
C LYS A 144 -4.34 -6.72 12.36
N GLU A 145 -4.52 -5.73 11.50
CA GLU A 145 -5.84 -5.11 11.28
C GLU A 145 -6.84 -6.11 10.69
N ILE A 146 -6.42 -6.90 9.69
CA ILE A 146 -7.27 -7.96 9.12
C ILE A 146 -7.67 -8.97 10.21
N LEU A 147 -6.72 -9.44 11.02
CA LEU A 147 -6.99 -10.38 12.11
C LEU A 147 -7.95 -9.81 13.17
N ALA A 148 -7.98 -8.50 13.37
CA ALA A 148 -8.91 -7.85 14.27
C ALA A 148 -10.35 -7.80 13.71
N LEU A 149 -10.50 -7.81 12.38
CA LEU A 149 -11.80 -7.77 11.68
C LEU A 149 -12.43 -9.15 11.49
N THR A 150 -11.65 -10.23 11.61
CA THR A 150 -12.12 -11.62 11.41
C THR A 150 -12.39 -12.36 12.72
N LYS A 151 -12.44 -11.64 13.85
CA LYS A 151 -12.78 -12.20 15.17
C LYS A 151 -14.28 -12.20 15.46
#